data_AF-A0A7X6SGW0-F1
#
_entry.id   AF-A0A7X6SGW0-F1
#
_cell.length_a   1.000
_cell.length_b   1.000
_cell.length_c   1.000
_cell.angle_alpha   90.00
_cell.angle_beta   90.00
_cell.angle_gamma   90.00
#
_symmetry.space_group_name_H-M   'P 1'
#
loop_
_entity.id
_entity.type
_entity.pdbx_description
1 polymer ?
#
loop_
_entity_poly.entity_id
_entity_poly.type
_entity_poly.pdbx_seq_one_letter_code
_entity_poly.pdbx_strand_id
1 'polypeptide(L)'
;MNKKGFTLVELLVVIIILGALIVFIAPTFLRADDSSKNKVLQSKIEGIEQAAVLWAQSYSFDLVWTNTQCSIIDRDLVPSSRNINCEKSVVNIQRLIDDKFLTPEKEGKVFDPVTNTPLEGDIALSKYYGSYYAVYQK
;
A
#
# COMPACT_ATOMS: atom_id res chain seq x y z
N MET A 1 31.55 5.59 57.54
CA MET A 1 30.62 5.51 56.40
C MET A 1 31.22 4.56 55.37
N ASN A 2 30.80 3.29 55.36
CA ASN A 2 31.46 2.22 54.61
C ASN A 2 30.89 2.16 53.19
N LYS A 3 31.58 2.78 52.22
CA LYS A 3 31.20 2.68 50.80
C LYS A 3 31.80 1.40 50.24
N LYS A 4 31.01 0.32 50.21
CA LYS A 4 31.34 -0.88 49.43
C LYS A 4 31.21 -0.51 47.95
N GLY A 5 32.35 -0.34 47.28
CA GLY A 5 32.42 -0.15 45.84
C GLY A 5 32.18 -1.47 45.10
N PHE A 6 31.67 -1.36 43.88
CA PHE A 6 31.44 -2.48 42.96
C PHE A 6 32.76 -3.19 42.64
N THR A 7 32.74 -4.52 42.58
CA THR A 7 33.95 -5.29 42.24
C THR A 7 34.09 -5.46 40.73
N LEU A 8 35.33 -5.54 40.22
CA LEU A 8 35.59 -5.82 38.79
C LEU A 8 34.96 -7.14 38.33
N VAL A 9 34.89 -8.13 39.23
CA VAL A 9 34.33 -9.45 38.94
C VAL A 9 32.80 -9.37 38.76
N GLU A 10 32.09 -8.60 39.58
CA GLU A 10 30.66 -8.36 39.37
C GLU A 10 30.39 -7.71 38.02
N LEU A 11 31.18 -6.71 37.64
CA LEU A 11 31.02 -6.05 36.35
C LEU A 11 31.26 -7.03 35.19
N LEU A 12 32.28 -7.88 35.32
CA LEU A 12 32.64 -8.89 34.31
C LEU A 12 31.53 -9.93 34.11
N VAL A 13 30.94 -10.43 35.19
CA VAL A 13 29.80 -11.37 35.11
C VAL A 13 28.59 -10.72 34.43
N VAL A 14 28.30 -9.45 34.75
CA VAL A 14 27.17 -8.73 34.17
C VAL A 14 27.32 -8.57 32.66
N ILE A 15 28.49 -8.19 32.16
CA ILE A 15 28.71 -8.05 30.70
C ILE A 15 28.66 -9.39 29.97
N ILE A 16 29.08 -10.48 30.62
CA ILE A 16 28.99 -11.85 30.05
C ILE A 16 27.52 -12.25 29.92
N ILE A 17 26.71 -12.02 30.96
CA ILE A 17 25.28 -12.34 30.95
C ILE A 17 24.53 -11.47 29.93
N LEU A 18 24.82 -10.16 29.88
CA LEU A 18 24.23 -9.25 28.88
C LEU A 18 24.62 -9.65 27.45
N GLY A 19 25.88 -10.03 27.23
CA GLY A 19 26.35 -10.51 25.93
C GLY A 19 25.63 -11.79 25.48
N ALA A 20 25.44 -12.75 26.40
CA ALA A 20 24.71 -13.99 26.12
C ALA A 20 23.22 -13.74 25.79
N LEU A 21 22.57 -12.78 26.46
CA LEU A 21 21.18 -12.42 26.22
C LEU A 21 20.95 -11.82 24.82
N ILE A 22 21.85 -10.98 24.33
CA ILE A 22 21.72 -10.33 23.02
C ILE A 22 21.66 -11.36 21.88
N VAL A 23 22.37 -12.49 21.99
CA VAL A 23 22.40 -13.55 20.96
C VAL A 23 21.01 -14.14 20.68
N PHE A 24 20.17 -14.29 21.70
CA PHE A 24 18.81 -14.82 21.55
C PHE A 24 17.81 -13.77 21.05
N ILE A 25 18.08 -12.50 21.35
CA ILE A 25 17.16 -11.39 21.06
C ILE A 25 17.36 -10.85 19.64
N ALA A 26 18.59 -10.87 19.11
CA ALA A 26 18.89 -10.34 17.78
C ALA A 26 18.06 -10.93 16.59
N PRO A 27 17.80 -12.25 16.48
CA PRO A 27 17.16 -12.81 15.29
C PRO A 27 15.67 -12.45 15.15
N THR A 28 14.99 -12.06 16.23
CA THR A 28 13.55 -11.73 16.20
C THR A 28 13.29 -10.32 15.68
N PHE A 29 14.19 -9.36 15.93
CA PHE A 29 14.05 -7.98 15.44
C PHE A 29 14.29 -7.81 13.94
N LEU A 30 15.07 -8.70 13.32
CA LEU A 30 15.45 -8.58 11.91
C LEU A 30 14.37 -9.07 10.92
N ARG A 31 13.30 -9.73 11.39
CA ARG A 31 12.26 -10.32 10.52
C ARG A 31 11.02 -9.44 10.31
N ALA A 32 11.00 -8.22 10.86
CA ALA A 32 9.79 -7.42 10.98
C ALA A 32 9.47 -6.48 9.80
N ASP A 33 10.31 -6.41 8.76
CA ASP A 33 10.28 -5.23 7.88
C ASP A 33 9.37 -5.39 6.64
N ASP A 34 9.52 -6.45 5.86
CA ASP A 34 8.87 -6.52 4.53
C ASP A 34 7.35 -6.72 4.59
N SER A 35 6.85 -7.51 5.53
CA SER A 35 5.40 -7.76 5.65
C SER A 35 4.63 -6.50 6.09
N SER A 36 5.25 -5.65 6.91
CA SER A 36 4.68 -4.38 7.34
C SER A 36 4.66 -3.39 6.17
N LYS A 37 5.79 -3.25 5.46
CA LYS A 37 5.89 -2.38 4.27
C LYS A 37 4.89 -2.79 3.18
N ASN A 38 4.72 -4.08 2.95
CA ASN A 38 3.72 -4.58 1.99
C ASN A 38 2.29 -4.22 2.39
N LYS A 39 1.93 -4.30 3.68
CA LYS A 39 0.61 -3.84 4.15
C LYS A 39 0.40 -2.35 3.94
N VAL A 40 1.44 -1.55 4.18
CA VAL A 40 1.40 -0.10 3.91
C VAL A 40 1.26 0.17 2.41
N LEU A 41 1.95 -0.58 1.55
CA LEU A 41 1.81 -0.47 0.10
C LEU A 41 0.38 -0.77 -0.35
N GLN A 42 -0.23 -1.86 0.14
CA GLN A 42 -1.62 -2.20 -0.17
C GLN A 42 -2.58 -1.08 0.27
N SER A 43 -2.43 -0.57 1.49
CA SER A 43 -3.25 0.55 1.98
C SER A 43 -3.06 1.84 1.15
N LYS A 44 -1.84 2.11 0.66
CA LYS A 44 -1.58 3.23 -0.26
C LYS A 44 -2.28 3.02 -1.60
N ILE A 45 -2.21 1.82 -2.18
CA ILE A 45 -2.88 1.49 -3.43
C ILE A 45 -4.40 1.66 -3.29
N GLU A 46 -4.98 1.13 -2.21
CA GLU A 46 -6.42 1.31 -1.92
C GLU A 46 -6.80 2.80 -1.79
N GLY A 47 -5.93 3.61 -1.17
CA GLY A 47 -6.13 5.06 -1.10
C GLY A 47 -6.10 5.75 -2.47
N ILE A 48 -5.18 5.33 -3.34
CA ILE A 48 -5.10 5.83 -4.73
C ILE A 48 -6.34 5.44 -5.52
N GLU A 49 -6.80 4.19 -5.39
CA GLU A 49 -8.02 3.71 -6.06
C GLU A 49 -9.26 4.47 -5.59
N GLN A 50 -9.39 4.74 -4.29
CA GLN A 50 -10.47 5.57 -3.75
C GLN A 50 -10.42 7.00 -4.29
N ALA A 51 -9.23 7.62 -4.33
CA ALA A 51 -9.05 8.94 -4.93
C ALA A 51 -9.46 8.96 -6.41
N ALA A 52 -9.11 7.91 -7.16
CA ALA A 52 -9.48 7.77 -8.57
C ALA A 52 -11.00 7.60 -8.76
N VAL A 53 -11.67 6.85 -7.87
CA VAL A 53 -13.14 6.74 -7.87
C VAL A 53 -13.80 8.10 -7.64
N LEU A 54 -13.34 8.85 -6.64
CA LEU A 54 -13.86 10.20 -6.35
C LEU A 54 -13.62 11.17 -7.50
N TRP A 55 -12.45 11.10 -8.13
CA TRP A 55 -12.14 11.88 -9.32
C TRP A 55 -13.07 11.51 -10.47
N ALA A 56 -13.27 10.22 -10.74
CA ALA A 56 -14.14 9.75 -11.81
C ALA A 56 -15.61 10.14 -11.60
N GLN A 57 -16.08 10.19 -10.35
CA GLN A 57 -17.41 10.70 -10.01
C GLN A 57 -17.52 12.20 -10.28
N SER A 58 -16.50 12.97 -9.88
CA SER A 58 -16.47 14.44 -10.00
C SER A 58 -16.40 14.90 -11.46
N TYR A 59 -15.64 14.19 -12.29
CA TYR A 59 -15.42 14.50 -13.71
C TYR A 59 -16.17 13.56 -14.65
N SER A 60 -17.21 12.88 -14.18
CA SER A 60 -17.89 11.81 -14.93
C SER A 60 -18.33 12.17 -16.35
N PHE A 61 -18.61 13.45 -16.61
CA PHE A 61 -18.98 13.99 -17.92
C PHE A 61 -17.80 14.26 -18.86
N ASP A 62 -16.62 14.57 -18.31
CA ASP A 62 -15.40 14.89 -19.08
C ASP A 62 -14.62 13.63 -19.47
N LEU A 63 -14.94 12.50 -18.84
CA LEU A 63 -14.31 11.21 -19.12
C LEU A 63 -14.84 10.60 -20.41
N VAL A 64 -13.89 10.18 -21.25
CA VAL A 64 -14.20 9.30 -22.38
C VAL A 64 -14.35 7.88 -21.85
N TRP A 65 -15.58 7.39 -21.86
CA TRP A 65 -15.93 6.03 -21.48
C TRP A 65 -16.04 5.15 -22.71
N THR A 66 -15.33 4.02 -22.71
CA THR A 66 -15.46 2.99 -23.74
C THR A 66 -16.39 1.90 -23.23
N ASN A 67 -17.51 1.69 -23.90
CA ASN A 67 -18.40 0.56 -23.65
C ASN A 67 -17.70 -0.74 -24.08
N THR A 68 -17.61 -1.71 -23.18
CA THR A 68 -16.96 -2.99 -23.41
C THR A 68 -17.57 -4.10 -22.54
N GLN A 69 -17.09 -5.32 -22.71
CA GLN A 69 -17.48 -6.46 -21.91
C GLN A 69 -16.51 -6.63 -20.73
N CYS A 70 -17.04 -6.62 -19.51
CA CYS A 70 -16.31 -7.02 -18.30
C CYS A 70 -16.74 -8.43 -17.88
N SER A 71 -15.82 -9.20 -17.29
CA SER A 71 -16.14 -10.46 -16.64
C SER A 71 -16.38 -10.23 -15.15
N ILE A 72 -17.57 -10.54 -14.66
CA ILE A 72 -17.82 -10.68 -13.22
C ILE A 72 -17.67 -12.14 -12.82
N ILE A 73 -16.94 -12.39 -11.75
CA ILE A 73 -16.77 -13.73 -11.17
C ILE A 73 -17.84 -13.89 -10.10
N ASP A 74 -18.80 -14.77 -10.36
CA ASP A 74 -19.77 -15.19 -9.36
C ASP A 74 -19.10 -16.23 -8.46
N ARG A 75 -18.88 -15.90 -7.17
CA ARG A 75 -18.18 -16.75 -6.20
C ARG A 75 -19.12 -17.69 -5.45
N ASP A 76 -20.19 -18.12 -6.11
CA ASP A 76 -21.01 -19.22 -5.66
C ASP A 76 -20.24 -20.55 -5.69
N LEU A 77 -20.85 -21.61 -5.12
CA LEU A 77 -20.32 -22.97 -5.02
C LEU A 77 -19.80 -23.56 -6.36
N VAL A 78 -20.16 -22.95 -7.49
CA VAL A 78 -19.55 -23.17 -8.81
C VAL A 78 -19.14 -21.80 -9.37
N PRO A 79 -17.83 -21.49 -9.48
CA PRO A 79 -17.42 -20.20 -10.00
C PRO A 79 -17.82 -20.10 -11.48
N SER A 80 -18.70 -19.15 -11.78
CA SER A 80 -19.14 -18.86 -13.14
C SER A 80 -18.73 -17.44 -13.52
N SER A 81 -18.23 -17.28 -14.75
CA SER A 81 -17.92 -15.96 -15.30
C SER A 81 -19.10 -15.50 -16.15
N ARG A 82 -19.73 -14.39 -15.77
CA ARG A 82 -20.72 -13.73 -16.62
C ARG A 82 -20.10 -12.51 -17.26
N ASN A 83 -20.34 -12.38 -18.56
CA ASN A 83 -20.01 -11.19 -19.32
C ASN A 83 -21.08 -10.14 -19.07
N ILE A 84 -20.64 -8.96 -18.62
CA ILE A 84 -21.50 -7.82 -18.33
C ILE A 84 -21.05 -6.58 -19.08
N ASN A 85 -21.98 -5.76 -19.56
CA ASN A 85 -21.64 -4.50 -20.20
C ASN A 85 -21.10 -3.54 -19.15
N CYS A 86 -19.92 -2.99 -19.39
CA CYS A 86 -19.27 -2.04 -18.50
C CYS A 86 -18.66 -0.92 -19.33
N GLU A 87 -18.51 0.22 -18.69
CA GLU A 87 -17.77 1.36 -19.23
C GLU A 87 -16.38 1.35 -18.64
N LYS A 88 -15.34 1.50 -19.46
CA LYS A 88 -13.95 1.62 -18.99
C LYS A 88 -13.34 2.96 -19.38
N SER A 89 -12.45 3.45 -18.53
CA SER A 89 -11.61 4.61 -18.78
C SER A 89 -10.27 4.45 -18.03
N VAL A 90 -9.35 5.39 -18.22
CA VAL A 90 -8.03 5.36 -17.56
C VAL A 90 -7.68 6.74 -17.04
N VAL A 91 -6.98 6.79 -15.91
CA VAL A 91 -6.44 8.02 -15.33
C VAL A 91 -5.05 7.76 -14.77
N ASN A 92 -4.14 8.72 -14.91
CA ASN A 92 -2.79 8.61 -14.36
C ASN A 92 -2.73 9.20 -12.94
N ILE A 93 -1.84 8.67 -12.09
CA ILE A 93 -1.60 9.19 -10.73
C ILE A 93 -1.30 10.70 -10.73
N GLN A 94 -0.51 11.20 -11.69
CA GLN A 94 -0.18 12.64 -11.77
C GLN A 94 -1.44 13.51 -11.95
N ARG A 95 -2.41 13.04 -12.75
CA ARG A 95 -3.67 13.76 -12.95
C ARG A 95 -4.45 13.90 -11.64
N LEU A 96 -4.46 12.86 -10.81
CA LEU A 96 -5.10 12.89 -9.49
C LEU A 96 -4.40 13.86 -8.52
N ILE A 97 -3.09 14.03 -8.65
CA ILE A 97 -2.31 14.99 -7.87
C ILE A 97 -2.62 16.41 -8.34
N ASP A 98 -2.59 16.66 -9.65
CA ASP A 98 -2.87 17.95 -10.26
C ASP A 98 -4.28 18.46 -9.89
N ASP A 99 -5.27 17.57 -9.94
CA ASP A 99 -6.67 17.87 -9.61
C ASP A 99 -6.94 17.82 -8.09
N LYS A 100 -5.91 17.61 -7.26
CA LYS A 100 -5.93 17.63 -5.78
C LYS A 100 -6.75 16.52 -5.11
N PHE A 101 -6.95 15.40 -5.81
CA PHE A 101 -7.55 14.19 -5.23
C PHE A 101 -6.53 13.35 -4.46
N LEU A 102 -5.24 13.56 -4.72
CA LEU A 102 -4.14 12.84 -4.07
C LEU A 102 -3.08 13.84 -3.57
N THR A 103 -2.65 13.69 -2.32
CA THR A 103 -1.55 14.50 -1.76
C THR A 103 -0.22 13.84 -2.09
N PRO A 104 0.73 14.53 -2.75
CA PRO A 104 2.03 13.98 -3.03
C PRO A 104 2.87 13.85 -1.75
N GLU A 105 3.85 12.94 -1.76
CA GLU A 105 4.74 12.73 -0.62
C GLU A 105 6.02 13.53 -0.75
N LYS A 106 6.92 13.10 -1.64
CA LYS A 106 8.21 13.75 -1.90
C LYS A 106 8.29 14.08 -3.38
N GLU A 107 8.92 15.19 -3.74
CA GLU A 107 9.15 15.56 -5.14
C GLU A 107 7.86 15.60 -6.02
N GLY A 108 6.70 15.83 -5.42
CA GLY A 108 5.42 15.82 -6.14
C GLY A 108 4.93 14.41 -6.55
N LYS A 109 5.53 13.34 -6.02
CA LYS A 109 5.16 11.96 -6.33
C LYS A 109 4.76 11.17 -5.08
N VAL A 110 4.05 10.07 -5.29
CA VAL A 110 3.74 9.05 -4.26
C VAL A 110 4.73 7.91 -4.42
N PHE A 111 5.17 7.27 -3.33
CA PHE A 111 6.24 6.28 -3.36
C PHE A 111 5.82 4.92 -2.79
N ASP A 112 6.39 3.86 -3.36
CA ASP A 112 6.29 2.50 -2.87
C ASP A 112 7.13 2.36 -1.59
N PRO A 113 6.53 1.99 -0.43
CA PRO A 113 7.26 1.88 0.84
C PRO A 113 8.20 0.67 0.91
N VAL A 114 8.09 -0.29 -0.01
CA VAL A 114 8.96 -1.47 -0.10
C VAL A 114 10.21 -1.15 -0.93
N THR A 115 10.01 -0.59 -2.13
CA THR A 115 11.09 -0.35 -3.10
C THR A 115 11.65 1.07 -3.04
N ASN A 116 10.95 2.00 -2.38
CA ASN A 116 11.24 3.44 -2.35
C ASN A 116 11.36 4.05 -3.76
N THR A 117 10.61 3.49 -4.71
CA THR A 117 10.47 4.03 -6.07
C THR A 117 9.15 4.77 -6.20
N PRO A 118 9.05 5.78 -7.10
CA PRO A 118 7.77 6.44 -7.32
C PRO A 118 6.72 5.44 -7.84
N LEU A 119 5.51 5.51 -7.29
CA LEU A 119 4.36 4.83 -7.85
C LEU A 119 3.95 5.58 -9.11
N GLU A 120 4.29 4.98 -10.23
CA GLU A 120 3.92 5.43 -11.57
C GLU A 120 2.98 4.38 -12.17
N GLY A 121 2.11 4.80 -13.08
CA GLY A 121 1.17 3.90 -13.73
C GLY A 121 -0.22 4.50 -13.88
N ASP A 122 -1.03 3.76 -14.62
CA ASP A 122 -2.40 4.12 -14.93
C ASP A 122 -3.35 3.39 -13.99
N ILE A 123 -4.47 4.04 -13.69
CA ILE A 123 -5.53 3.51 -12.88
C ILE A 123 -6.68 3.23 -13.83
N ALA A 124 -7.00 1.94 -13.95
CA ALA A 124 -8.12 1.50 -14.77
C ALA A 124 -9.42 1.81 -14.04
N LEU A 125 -10.22 2.69 -14.63
CA LEU A 125 -11.56 3.03 -14.16
C LEU A 125 -12.57 2.12 -14.84
N SER A 126 -13.51 1.60 -14.07
CA SER A 126 -14.64 0.83 -14.57
C SER A 126 -15.93 1.35 -13.95
N LYS A 127 -16.97 1.47 -14.77
CA LYS A 127 -18.30 1.90 -14.34
C LYS A 127 -19.33 0.87 -14.79
N TYR A 128 -20.20 0.48 -13.85
CA TYR A 128 -21.24 -0.51 -14.08
C TYR A 128 -22.44 -0.22 -13.17
N TYR A 129 -23.64 -0.14 -13.76
CA TYR A 129 -24.89 0.25 -13.08
C TYR A 129 -24.77 1.50 -12.18
N GLY A 130 -23.99 2.50 -12.61
CA GLY A 130 -23.80 3.74 -11.85
C GLY A 130 -22.77 3.67 -10.71
N SER A 131 -22.24 2.49 -10.42
CA SER A 131 -21.13 2.31 -9.48
C SER A 131 -19.80 2.44 -10.21
N TYR A 132 -18.85 3.16 -9.57
CA TYR A 132 -17.50 3.40 -10.08
C TYR A 132 -16.51 2.52 -9.32
N TYR A 133 -15.56 1.96 -10.05
CA TYR A 133 -14.49 1.12 -9.55
C TYR A 133 -13.17 1.59 -10.15
N ALA A 134 -12.10 1.50 -9.39
CA ALA A 134 -10.75 1.81 -9.84
C ALA A 134 -9.83 0.66 -9.45
N VAL A 135 -8.90 0.33 -10.34
CA VAL A 135 -7.86 -0.65 -10.06
C VAL A 135 -6.53 -0.06 -10.54
N TYR A 136 -5.59 0.10 -9.62
CA TYR A 136 -4.25 0.55 -9.98
C TYR A 136 -3.53 -0.52 -10.81
N GLN A 137 -2.95 -0.11 -11.94
CA GLN A 137 -2.14 -0.95 -12.80
C GLN A 137 -0.69 -0.44 -12.71
N LYS A 138 0.20 -1.30 -12.22
CA LYS A 138 1.64 -1.04 -12.15
C LYS A 138 2.32 -1.32 -13.49
#